data_AF-A0A838NL29-F1
#
_entry.id   AF-A0A838NL29-F1
#
_cell.length_a   1.000
_cell.length_b   1.000
_cell.length_c   1.000
_cell.angle_alpha   90.00
_cell.angle_beta   90.00
_cell.angle_gamma   90.00
#
_symmetry.space_group_name_H-M   'P 1'
#
loop_
_entity.id
_entity.type
_entity.pdbx_description
1 polymer ?
#
loop_
_entity_poly.entity_id
_entity_poly.type
_entity_poly.pdbx_seq_one_letter_code
_entity_poly.pdbx_strand_id
1 'polypeptide(L)'
;SLPRRFGERLTPELVSRGALDRVGTWWREVNKPQRLVVSRIPLLRDYLNRRVPREPSWRGGNSSAFTEHLYLVGGFDERFSYGFEDAEFGHRLQAAGVHGRSVRYTAPVFHLEHDRPYAGAGVVAANRVLYQASRAERRAHTPFGLPRR
;
A
#
# COMPACT_ATOMS: atom_id res chain seq x y z
N SER A 1 -10.81 1.77 -6.56
CA SER A 1 -11.00 3.22 -6.46
C SER A 1 -12.48 3.52 -6.52
N LEU A 2 -12.89 4.55 -5.80
CA LEU A 2 -14.20 5.15 -5.89
C LEU A 2 -14.13 6.26 -6.94
N PRO A 3 -15.09 6.33 -7.88
CA PRO A 3 -15.08 7.36 -8.90
C PRO A 3 -15.24 8.74 -8.26
N ARG A 4 -14.71 9.78 -8.91
CA ARG A 4 -14.74 11.16 -8.38
C ARG A 4 -16.13 11.60 -7.92
N ARG A 5 -17.16 11.37 -8.73
CA ARG A 5 -18.58 11.65 -8.41
C ARG A 5 -19.08 11.02 -7.11
N PHE A 6 -18.54 9.86 -6.74
CA PHE A 6 -18.92 9.18 -5.50
C PHE A 6 -18.12 9.77 -4.33
N GLY A 7 -16.82 10.01 -4.53
CA GLY A 7 -15.95 10.65 -3.54
C GLY A 7 -16.45 12.04 -3.12
N GLU A 8 -16.90 12.86 -4.06
CA GLU A 8 -17.43 14.22 -3.81
C GLU A 8 -18.70 14.24 -2.95
N ARG A 9 -19.43 13.12 -2.87
CA ARG A 9 -20.64 12.98 -2.03
C ARG A 9 -20.35 12.40 -0.65
N LEU A 10 -19.14 11.92 -0.40
CA LEU A 10 -18.78 11.37 0.90
C LEU A 10 -18.52 12.49 1.90
N THR A 11 -19.22 12.46 3.02
CA THR A 11 -18.95 13.33 4.17
C THR A 11 -18.38 12.51 5.34
N PRO A 12 -17.63 13.12 6.26
CA PRO A 12 -17.16 12.43 7.47
C PRO A 12 -18.29 11.75 8.26
N GLU A 13 -19.47 12.35 8.31
CA GLU A 13 -20.66 11.81 8.98
C GLU A 13 -21.17 10.54 8.29
N LEU A 14 -21.21 10.53 6.95
CA LEU A 14 -21.61 9.34 6.18
C LEU A 14 -20.63 8.18 6.38
N VAL A 15 -19.33 8.48 6.36
CA VAL A 15 -18.29 7.47 6.62
C VAL A 15 -18.42 6.94 8.03
N SER A 16 -18.57 7.80 9.04
CA SER A 16 -18.68 7.41 10.45
C SER A 16 -19.93 6.59 10.75
N ARG A 17 -21.00 6.75 9.96
CA ARG A 17 -22.23 5.94 10.04
C ARG A 17 -22.11 4.59 9.32
N GLY A 18 -20.96 4.30 8.72
CA GLY A 18 -20.68 3.06 8.01
C GLY A 18 -21.26 2.99 6.60
N ALA A 19 -21.36 4.12 5.89
CA ALA A 19 -21.84 4.15 4.50
C ALA A 19 -21.05 3.21 3.57
N LEU A 20 -19.75 3.01 3.84
CA LEU A 20 -18.87 2.11 3.09
C LEU A 20 -18.83 0.69 3.66
N ASP A 21 -19.39 0.47 4.84
CA ASP A 21 -19.38 -0.84 5.51
C ASP A 21 -20.57 -1.69 5.08
N ARG A 22 -21.64 -1.07 4.58
CA ARG A 22 -22.89 -1.73 4.19
C ARG A 22 -22.90 -2.08 2.70
N VAL A 23 -23.71 -3.10 2.36
CA VAL A 23 -23.98 -3.43 0.96
C VAL A 23 -24.80 -2.28 0.37
N GLY A 24 -24.42 -1.81 -0.81
CA GLY A 24 -25.13 -0.75 -1.49
C GLY A 24 -24.87 -0.75 -2.99
N THR A 25 -25.68 0.01 -3.72
CA THR A 25 -25.58 0.15 -5.19
C THR A 25 -24.21 0.67 -5.63
N TRP A 26 -23.55 1.45 -4.77
CA TRP A 26 -22.19 1.97 -4.98
C TRP A 26 -21.12 0.90 -5.19
N TRP A 27 -21.36 -0.36 -4.78
CA TRP A 27 -20.44 -1.47 -5.06
C TRP A 27 -20.26 -1.72 -6.55
N ARG A 28 -21.25 -1.39 -7.38
CA ARG A 28 -21.16 -1.48 -8.83
C ARG A 28 -20.17 -0.46 -9.41
N GLU A 29 -19.86 0.58 -8.65
CA GLU A 29 -18.96 1.66 -9.06
C GLU A 29 -17.51 1.40 -8.63
N VAL A 30 -17.25 0.39 -7.78
CA VAL A 30 -15.89 0.08 -7.36
C VAL A 30 -15.21 -0.86 -8.35
N ASN A 31 -13.93 -0.62 -8.63
CA ASN A 31 -13.15 -1.45 -9.56
C ASN A 31 -12.91 -2.91 -9.06
N LYS A 32 -13.18 -3.22 -7.77
CA LYS A 32 -12.89 -4.55 -7.17
C LYS A 32 -13.99 -5.00 -6.18
N PRO A 33 -15.25 -5.19 -6.64
CA PRO A 33 -16.36 -5.53 -5.75
C PRO A 33 -16.20 -6.88 -5.05
N GLN A 34 -15.46 -7.81 -5.66
CA GLN A 34 -15.13 -9.11 -5.07
C GLN A 34 -14.43 -8.99 -3.71
N ARG A 35 -13.69 -7.90 -3.45
CA ARG A 35 -13.06 -7.68 -2.14
C ARG A 35 -14.08 -7.45 -1.03
N LEU A 36 -15.20 -6.81 -1.38
CA LEU A 36 -16.28 -6.47 -0.44
C LEU A 36 -17.21 -7.67 -0.18
N VAL A 37 -17.33 -8.55 -1.17
CA VAL A 37 -18.01 -9.84 -1.02
C VAL A 37 -17.18 -10.75 -0.12
N VAL A 38 -15.91 -10.95 -0.46
CA VAL A 38 -15.02 -11.84 0.31
C VAL A 38 -14.85 -11.35 1.74
N SER A 39 -14.78 -10.04 2.00
CA SER A 39 -14.63 -9.51 3.36
C SER A 39 -15.76 -9.93 4.32
N ARG A 40 -16.92 -10.29 3.79
CA ARG A 40 -18.11 -10.74 4.54
C ARG A 40 -18.16 -12.23 4.81
N ILE A 41 -17.25 -13.02 4.25
CA ILE A 41 -17.20 -14.48 4.43
C ILE A 41 -15.94 -14.81 5.24
N PRO A 42 -16.02 -14.90 6.59
CA PRO A 42 -14.83 -14.93 7.45
C PRO A 42 -13.81 -16.02 7.08
N LEU A 43 -14.28 -17.25 6.86
CA LEU A 43 -13.40 -18.37 6.50
C LEU A 43 -12.68 -18.15 5.17
N LEU A 44 -13.39 -17.69 4.15
CA LEU A 44 -12.83 -17.40 2.83
C LEU A 44 -11.88 -16.20 2.88
N ARG A 45 -12.25 -15.13 3.60
CA ARG A 45 -11.43 -13.94 3.86
C ARG A 45 -10.09 -14.33 4.46
N ASP A 46 -10.11 -15.09 5.56
CA ASP A 46 -8.91 -15.44 6.31
C ASP A 46 -8.03 -16.42 5.51
N TYR A 47 -8.64 -17.33 4.75
CA TYR A 47 -7.92 -18.17 3.81
C TYR A 47 -7.21 -17.34 2.73
N LEU A 48 -7.91 -16.43 2.04
CA LEU A 48 -7.35 -15.64 0.94
C LEU A 48 -6.37 -14.56 1.39
N ASN A 49 -6.49 -14.04 2.61
CA ASN A 49 -5.48 -13.16 3.19
C ASN A 49 -4.15 -13.90 3.48
N ARG A 50 -4.23 -15.17 3.90
CA ARG A 50 -3.06 -16.02 4.16
C ARG A 50 -2.44 -16.59 2.87
N ARG A 51 -3.27 -16.92 1.89
CA ARG A 51 -2.86 -17.57 0.63
C ARG A 51 -2.84 -16.58 -0.52
N VAL A 52 -1.84 -15.70 -0.52
CA VAL A 52 -1.61 -14.77 -1.63
C VAL A 52 -0.70 -15.39 -2.70
N PRO A 53 -0.97 -15.21 -4.01
CA PRO A 53 -0.15 -15.80 -5.07
C PRO A 53 1.28 -15.24 -5.16
N ARG A 54 1.52 -14.07 -4.57
CA ARG A 54 2.82 -13.40 -4.55
C ARG A 54 3.04 -12.81 -3.18
N GLU A 55 4.30 -12.81 -2.75
CA GLU A 55 4.74 -12.15 -1.53
C GLU A 55 4.15 -10.73 -1.46
N PRO A 56 3.47 -10.36 -0.36
CA PRO A 56 2.98 -9.01 -0.18
C PRO A 56 4.15 -8.02 -0.15
N SER A 57 4.29 -7.25 -1.23
CA SER A 57 5.17 -6.09 -1.24
C SER A 57 4.57 -4.97 -0.38
N TRP A 58 5.43 -4.15 0.23
CA TRP A 58 4.98 -2.89 0.82
C TRP A 58 4.28 -2.03 -0.25
N ARG A 59 3.14 -1.45 0.12
CA ARG A 59 2.38 -0.50 -0.69
C ARG A 59 1.85 0.56 0.25
N GLY A 60 2.17 1.82 0.00
CA GLY A 60 1.72 2.94 0.80
C GLY A 60 0.19 3.07 0.84
N GLY A 61 -0.27 4.03 1.64
CA GLY A 61 -1.69 4.30 1.87
C GLY A 61 -2.26 3.57 3.10
N ASN A 62 -2.10 2.25 3.18
CA ASN A 62 -2.48 1.48 4.39
C ASN A 62 -1.56 0.26 4.55
N SER A 63 -0.39 0.54 5.10
CA SER A 63 0.59 -0.45 5.50
C SER A 63 1.14 -0.06 6.87
N SER A 64 1.53 -1.06 7.65
CA SER A 64 2.17 -0.88 8.94
C SER A 64 3.25 -1.93 9.12
N ALA A 65 4.24 -1.60 9.94
CA ALA A 65 5.29 -2.51 10.37
C ALA A 65 5.66 -2.19 11.81
N PHE A 66 6.29 -3.16 12.47
CA PHE A 66 6.92 -2.92 13.77
C PHE A 66 8.05 -1.89 13.64
N THR A 67 8.19 -1.05 14.67
CA THR A 67 9.15 0.06 14.68
C THR A 67 10.58 -0.44 14.49
N GLU A 68 10.94 -1.54 15.12
CA GLU A 68 12.25 -2.20 14.98
C GLU A 68 12.55 -2.59 13.53
N HIS A 69 11.55 -3.01 12.74
CA HIS A 69 11.76 -3.32 11.32
C HIS A 69 11.98 -2.05 10.50
N LEU A 70 11.41 -0.91 10.89
CA LEU A 70 11.68 0.37 10.25
C LEU A 70 13.15 0.76 10.46
N TYR A 71 13.64 0.67 11.69
CA TYR A 71 15.05 0.97 11.99
C TYR A 71 16.01 -0.06 11.39
N LEU A 72 15.65 -1.34 11.36
CA LEU A 72 16.44 -2.42 10.75
C LEU A 72 16.82 -2.12 9.30
N VAL A 73 15.90 -1.48 8.55
CA VAL A 73 16.15 -1.14 7.14
C VAL A 73 16.56 0.30 6.92
N GLY A 74 16.58 1.15 7.95
CA GLY A 74 16.86 2.58 7.82
C GLY A 74 15.68 3.41 7.31
N GLY A 75 14.43 2.98 7.56
CA GLY A 75 13.22 3.73 7.20
C GLY A 75 13.03 3.95 5.69
N PHE A 76 12.31 4.99 5.30
CA PHE A 76 12.28 5.41 3.88
C PHE A 76 13.62 6.03 3.49
N ASP A 77 14.05 5.78 2.26
CA ASP A 77 15.23 6.43 1.69
C ASP A 77 14.85 7.83 1.20
N GLU A 78 15.31 8.87 1.89
CA GLU A 78 14.89 10.26 1.68
C GLU A 78 15.40 10.86 0.37
N ARG A 79 16.23 10.12 -0.38
CA ARG A 79 16.58 10.49 -1.76
C ARG A 79 15.43 10.25 -2.72
N PHE A 80 14.50 9.35 -2.36
CA PHE A 80 13.29 9.14 -3.14
C PHE A 80 12.29 10.25 -2.88
N SER A 81 11.60 10.63 -3.95
CA SER A 81 10.40 11.46 -3.90
C SER A 81 9.21 10.63 -4.40
N TYR A 82 8.31 11.20 -5.21
CA TYR A 82 7.16 10.44 -5.67
C TYR A 82 7.54 9.35 -6.69
N GLY A 83 7.18 8.11 -6.38
CA GLY A 83 7.35 6.94 -7.24
C GLY A 83 8.55 6.06 -6.83
N PHE A 84 8.31 4.75 -6.76
CA PHE A 84 9.25 3.69 -6.36
C PHE A 84 9.75 3.72 -4.90
N GLU A 85 9.45 4.76 -4.12
CA GLU A 85 9.75 4.89 -2.70
C GLU A 85 9.22 3.71 -1.87
N ASP A 86 7.95 3.34 -2.07
CA ASP A 86 7.32 2.22 -1.38
C ASP A 86 7.88 0.86 -1.82
N ALA A 87 8.20 0.76 -3.11
CA ALA A 87 8.70 -0.47 -3.71
C ALA A 87 10.13 -0.75 -3.24
N GLU A 88 10.96 0.28 -3.15
CA GLU A 88 12.33 0.20 -2.65
C GLU A 88 12.35 -0.12 -1.14
N PHE A 89 11.52 0.56 -0.35
CA PHE A 89 11.35 0.27 1.06
C PHE A 89 10.88 -1.17 1.30
N GLY A 90 9.85 -1.61 0.56
CA GLY A 90 9.35 -2.99 0.63
C GLY A 90 10.39 -4.03 0.20
N HIS A 91 11.21 -3.72 -0.79
CA HIS A 91 12.33 -4.57 -1.19
C HIS A 91 13.34 -4.73 -0.05
N ARG A 92 13.74 -3.64 0.61
CA ARG A 92 14.69 -3.70 1.74
C ARG A 92 14.15 -4.53 2.90
N LEU A 93 12.87 -4.41 3.24
CA LEU A 93 12.23 -5.26 4.23
C LEU A 93 12.36 -6.75 3.87
N GLN A 94 12.05 -7.12 2.63
CA GLN A 94 12.17 -8.50 2.17
C GLN A 94 13.62 -8.99 2.15
N ALA A 95 14.57 -8.15 1.72
CA ALA A 95 15.99 -8.46 1.75
C ALA A 95 16.52 -8.64 3.18
N ALA A 96 15.92 -7.97 4.17
CA ALA A 96 16.19 -8.14 5.59
C ALA A 96 15.45 -9.33 6.23
N GLY A 97 14.74 -10.15 5.45
CA GLY A 97 13.96 -11.30 5.94
C GLY A 97 12.61 -10.93 6.56
N VAL A 98 12.17 -9.67 6.43
CA VAL A 98 10.86 -9.21 6.90
C VAL A 98 9.81 -9.43 5.81
N HIS A 99 8.98 -10.45 6.03
CA HIS A 99 7.94 -10.87 5.09
C HIS A 99 6.59 -10.22 5.39
N GLY A 100 5.90 -9.84 4.31
CA GLY A 100 4.64 -9.10 4.40
C GLY A 100 3.44 -10.00 4.64
N ARG A 101 2.39 -9.45 5.26
CA ARG A 101 1.06 -10.09 5.34
C ARG A 101 0.03 -9.22 4.62
N SER A 102 -0.83 -9.84 3.82
CA SER A 102 -1.92 -9.11 3.15
C SER A 102 -3.19 -9.19 3.97
N VAL A 103 -3.78 -8.02 4.27
CA VAL A 103 -5.10 -7.91 4.94
C VAL A 103 -6.16 -7.32 4.01
N ARG A 104 -5.98 -7.46 2.68
CA ARG A 104 -6.80 -6.79 1.66
C ARG A 104 -8.29 -7.12 1.71
N TYR A 105 -8.65 -8.25 2.31
CA TYR A 105 -10.04 -8.66 2.51
C TYR A 105 -10.53 -8.38 3.94
N THR A 106 -9.64 -8.11 4.90
CA THR A 106 -10.02 -7.70 6.27
C THR A 106 -10.26 -6.21 6.35
N ALA A 107 -9.36 -5.42 5.76
CA ALA A 107 -9.45 -3.96 5.73
C ALA A 107 -9.31 -3.47 4.27
N PRO A 108 -10.39 -3.54 3.47
CA PRO A 108 -10.37 -3.00 2.12
C PRO A 108 -10.18 -1.48 2.14
N VAL A 109 -9.19 -0.97 1.42
CA VAL A 109 -8.95 0.47 1.27
C VAL A 109 -9.62 0.98 0.00
N PHE A 110 -10.28 2.12 0.13
CA PHE A 110 -10.85 2.86 -0.99
C PHE A 110 -9.96 4.03 -1.34
N HIS A 111 -9.40 4.00 -2.55
CA HIS A 111 -8.76 5.17 -3.14
C HIS A 111 -9.84 6.08 -3.73
N LEU A 112 -9.90 7.33 -3.28
CA LEU A 112 -10.72 8.37 -3.90
C LEU A 112 -10.01 8.85 -5.17
N GLU A 113 -10.72 8.88 -6.29
CA GLU A 113 -10.14 9.33 -7.54
C GLU A 113 -9.78 10.81 -7.50
N HIS A 114 -8.51 11.12 -7.72
CA HIS A 114 -7.97 12.48 -7.77
C HIS A 114 -6.83 12.55 -8.80
N ASP A 115 -6.53 13.77 -9.26
CA ASP A 115 -5.42 14.02 -10.18
C ASP A 115 -4.07 13.85 -9.45
N ARG A 116 -3.01 13.56 -10.21
CA ARG A 116 -1.67 13.29 -9.66
C ARG A 116 -0.63 14.29 -10.21
N PRO A 117 -0.78 15.58 -9.91
CA PRO A 117 0.09 16.62 -10.48
C PRO A 117 1.56 16.48 -10.03
N TYR A 118 1.80 15.80 -8.90
CA TYR A 118 3.11 15.54 -8.34
C TYR A 118 3.91 14.43 -9.08
N ALA A 119 3.31 13.70 -10.02
CA ALA A 119 3.94 12.55 -10.69
C ALA A 119 4.80 12.96 -11.90
N GLY A 120 5.92 13.65 -11.65
CA GLY A 120 6.84 14.09 -12.70
C GLY A 120 7.61 12.93 -13.35
N ALA A 121 7.59 12.82 -14.68
CA ALA A 121 8.23 11.71 -15.40
C ALA A 121 9.75 11.61 -15.17
N GLY A 122 10.46 12.75 -15.14
CA GLY A 122 11.90 12.78 -14.88
C GLY A 122 12.27 12.31 -13.46
N VAL A 123 11.47 12.70 -12.48
CA VAL A 123 11.60 12.26 -11.08
C VAL A 123 11.38 10.75 -10.96
N VAL A 124 10.32 10.23 -11.59
CA VAL A 124 10.03 8.79 -11.59
C VAL A 124 11.14 7.99 -12.27
N ALA A 125 11.76 8.53 -13.32
CA ALA A 125 12.89 7.91 -13.99
C ALA A 125 14.14 7.86 -13.08
N ALA A 126 14.45 8.95 -12.37
CA ALA A 126 15.55 8.98 -11.40
C ALA A 126 15.33 7.98 -10.25
N ASN A 127 14.13 7.96 -9.65
CA ASN A 127 13.78 7.02 -8.59
C ASN A 127 13.84 5.56 -9.09
N ARG A 128 13.46 5.30 -10.36
CA ARG A 128 13.60 3.96 -10.96
C ARG A 128 15.04 3.50 -10.97
N VAL A 129 15.99 4.37 -11.34
CA VAL A 129 17.43 4.02 -11.35
C VAL A 129 17.89 3.64 -9.94
N LEU A 130 17.55 4.45 -8.94
CA LEU A 130 17.87 4.15 -7.53
C LEU A 130 17.27 2.81 -7.08
N TYR A 131 16.02 2.55 -7.44
CA TYR A 131 15.33 1.31 -7.10
C TYR A 131 15.99 0.09 -7.76
N GLN A 132 16.37 0.17 -9.05
CA GLN A 132 17.06 -0.94 -9.71
C GLN A 132 18.45 -1.21 -9.13
N ALA A 133 19.20 -0.17 -8.76
CA ALA A 133 20.47 -0.34 -8.07
C ALA A 133 20.27 -1.05 -6.72
N SER A 134 19.29 -0.61 -5.92
CA SER A 134 18.94 -1.24 -4.65
C SER A 134 18.59 -2.73 -4.81
N ARG A 135 17.83 -3.07 -5.85
CA ARG A 135 17.49 -4.47 -6.20
C ARG A 135 18.68 -5.30 -6.65
N ALA A 136 19.53 -4.75 -7.50
CA ALA A 136 20.71 -5.46 -8.02
C ALA A 136 21.67 -5.81 -6.89
N GLU A 137 21.82 -4.89 -5.93
CA GLU A 137 22.66 -5.06 -4.75
C GLU A 137 21.98 -5.83 -3.62
N ARG A 138 20.70 -6.18 -3.75
CA ARG A 138 19.86 -6.78 -2.70
C ARG A 138 20.00 -6.01 -1.37
N ARG A 139 19.98 -4.68 -1.44
CA ARG A 139 20.11 -3.84 -0.24
C ARG A 139 19.04 -4.21 0.77
N ALA A 140 19.45 -4.37 2.02
CA ALA A 140 18.57 -4.57 3.18
C ALA A 140 18.44 -3.31 4.04
N HIS A 141 19.35 -2.33 3.89
CA HIS A 141 19.38 -1.10 4.68
C HIS A 141 19.78 0.11 3.83
N THR A 142 19.22 1.29 4.10
CA THR A 142 19.67 2.56 3.50
C THR A 142 20.34 3.45 4.55
N PRO A 143 21.49 4.08 4.25
CA PRO A 143 22.06 5.10 5.13
C PRO A 143 21.42 6.48 4.97
N PHE A 144 20.45 6.63 4.05
CA PHE A 144 19.82 7.90 3.69
C PHE A 144 18.42 8.05 4.29
N GLY A 145 18.20 7.49 5.48
CA GLY A 145 16.91 7.55 6.16
C GLY A 145 17.10 7.55 7.68
N LEU A 146 16.34 6.72 8.38
CA LEU A 146 16.42 6.64 9.84
C LEU A 146 17.83 6.21 10.30
N PRO A 147 18.36 6.83 11.37
CA PRO A 147 19.64 6.43 11.94
C PRO A 147 19.54 5.05 12.58
N ARG A 148 20.67 4.34 12.66
CA ARG A 148 20.75 3.08 13.42
C ARG A 148 20.55 3.37 14.90
N ARG A 149 19.71 2.56 15.55
CA ARG A 149 19.59 2.51 17.00
C ARG A 149 20.69 1.66 17.61
#